data_AF-A0A4V2S5U2-F1
#
_entry.id   AF-A0A4V2S5U2-F1
#
_cell.length_a   1.000
_cell.length_b   1.000
_cell.length_c   1.000
_cell.angle_alpha   90.00
_cell.angle_beta   90.00
_cell.angle_gamma   90.00
#
_symmetry.space_group_name_H-M   'P 1'
#
loop_
_entity.id
_entity.type
_entity.pdbx_description
1 polymer ?
#
loop_
_entity_poly.entity_id
_entity_poly.type
_entity_poly.pdbx_seq_one_letter_code
_entity_poly.pdbx_strand_id
1 'polypeptide(L)'
;MDITGVAEVQAIIADPRFVPPPPEPAGPVGTMTWLRASVARFSSGEIHTRRRALVESELAGLDPARLGEQAAKSTVEQTYVPVAVLAEALGIKDILAAVAAVREVAKAYQGVYDTPPDAAVTKLVDMLEPDDPEVVANRIGLLVQACDATAALIKEPDQPPVRFTRRQALVDVQVDDNTIPAGTIVRLDISALPFGGDARPCPGRAHALALADGARVSPGTR
;
A
#
# COMPACT_ATOMS: atom_id res chain seq x y z
N MET A 1 -21.68 -3.54 4.97
CA MET A 1 -22.40 -2.29 4.66
C MET A 1 -21.53 -1.49 3.71
N ASP A 2 -22.09 -1.08 2.58
CA ASP A 2 -21.37 -0.32 1.55
C ASP A 2 -21.78 1.15 1.64
N ILE A 3 -20.79 2.03 1.79
CA ILE A 3 -20.94 3.48 1.88
C ILE A 3 -20.35 4.07 0.60
N THR A 4 -21.16 4.85 -0.12
CA THR A 4 -20.78 5.40 -1.43
C THR A 4 -20.97 6.91 -1.53
N GLY A 5 -21.70 7.53 -0.59
CA GLY A 5 -21.86 8.98 -0.53
C GLY A 5 -20.53 9.66 -0.19
N VAL A 6 -20.09 10.62 -1.00
CA VAL A 6 -18.77 11.27 -0.84
C VAL A 6 -18.64 11.92 0.54
N ALA A 7 -19.67 12.62 1.02
CA ALA A 7 -19.66 13.26 2.34
C ALA A 7 -19.56 12.23 3.48
N GLU A 8 -20.36 11.16 3.44
CA GLU A 8 -20.31 10.05 4.40
C GLU A 8 -18.93 9.38 4.42
N VAL A 9 -18.36 9.10 3.24
CA VAL A 9 -17.03 8.51 3.10
C VAL A 9 -15.97 9.43 3.70
N GLN A 10 -16.02 10.73 3.42
CA GLN A 10 -15.10 11.72 3.99
C GLN A 10 -15.22 11.78 5.51
N ALA A 11 -16.44 11.82 6.05
CA ALA A 11 -16.69 11.81 7.48
C ALA A 11 -16.11 10.57 8.16
N ILE A 12 -16.37 9.37 7.60
CA ILE A 12 -15.85 8.10 8.14
C ILE A 12 -14.32 8.03 8.04
N ILE A 13 -13.72 8.50 6.94
CA ILE A 13 -12.26 8.50 6.76
C ILE A 13 -11.55 9.41 7.76
N ALA A 14 -12.17 10.55 8.11
CA ALA A 14 -11.62 11.53 9.04
C ALA A 14 -11.85 11.17 10.52
N ASP A 15 -12.83 10.32 10.81
CA ASP A 15 -13.21 9.98 12.18
C ASP A 15 -12.28 8.92 12.81
N PRO A 16 -11.57 9.23 13.91
CA PRO A 16 -10.64 8.30 14.56
C PRO A 16 -11.33 7.08 15.19
N ARG A 17 -12.66 7.10 15.34
CA ARG A 17 -13.45 5.94 15.81
C ARG A 17 -13.58 4.85 14.73
N PHE A 18 -13.20 5.16 13.48
CA PHE A 18 -13.16 4.20 12.38
C PHE A 18 -11.71 3.85 12.03
N VAL A 19 -11.33 2.61 12.31
CA VAL A 19 -9.97 2.10 12.09
C VAL A 19 -9.92 1.14 10.91
N PRO A 20 -8.76 0.88 10.27
CA PRO A 20 -8.60 -0.30 9.44
C PRO A 20 -9.01 -1.56 10.24
N PRO A 21 -9.73 -2.53 9.63
CA PRO A 21 -10.00 -3.80 10.30
C PRO A 21 -8.68 -4.42 10.78
N PRO A 22 -8.62 -4.91 12.03
CA PRO A 22 -7.39 -5.47 12.57
C PRO A 22 -6.97 -6.67 11.72
N PRO A 23 -5.67 -6.82 11.45
CA PRO A 23 -5.16 -8.01 10.81
C PRO A 23 -5.27 -9.20 11.76
N GLU A 24 -5.10 -10.40 11.22
CA GLU A 24 -4.93 -11.61 12.02
C GLU A 24 -3.72 -11.47 12.97
N PRO A 25 -3.69 -12.19 14.11
CA PRO A 25 -2.52 -12.23 14.98
C PRO A 25 -1.25 -12.56 14.20
N ALA A 26 -0.15 -11.88 14.55
CA ALA A 26 1.12 -12.07 13.87
C ALA A 26 1.62 -13.51 14.01
N GLY A 27 1.92 -14.15 12.87
CA GLY A 27 2.71 -15.37 12.83
C GLY A 27 4.22 -15.09 12.94
N PRO A 28 5.06 -16.10 12.67
CA PRO A 28 6.52 -15.92 12.54
C PRO A 28 6.90 -14.90 11.46
N VAL A 29 8.08 -14.28 11.60
CA VAL A 29 8.69 -13.45 10.54
C VAL A 29 8.75 -14.24 9.24
N GLY A 30 8.44 -13.58 8.11
CA GLY A 30 8.36 -14.23 6.80
C GLY A 30 6.96 -14.78 6.47
N THR A 31 5.98 -14.66 7.36
CA THR A 31 4.58 -15.05 7.05
C THR A 31 3.70 -13.88 6.64
N MET A 32 2.62 -14.19 5.93
CA MET A 32 1.64 -13.20 5.47
C MET A 32 0.89 -12.54 6.64
N THR A 33 0.58 -13.29 7.70
CA THR A 33 -0.05 -12.77 8.91
C THR A 33 0.91 -11.86 9.68
N TRP A 34 2.19 -12.22 9.77
CA TRP A 34 3.23 -11.33 10.29
C TRP A 34 3.33 -10.03 9.51
N LEU A 35 3.40 -10.10 8.17
CA LEU A 35 3.51 -8.91 7.33
C LEU A 35 2.32 -7.96 7.56
N ARG A 36 1.09 -8.47 7.50
CA ARG A 36 -0.12 -7.66 7.74
C ARG A 36 -0.15 -7.07 9.14
N ALA A 37 0.25 -7.84 10.15
CA ALA A 37 0.31 -7.38 11.53
C ALA A 37 1.44 -6.38 11.81
N SER A 38 2.41 -6.23 10.91
CA SER A 38 3.63 -5.43 11.11
C SER A 38 3.70 -4.13 10.29
N VAL A 39 2.81 -3.95 9.31
CA VAL A 39 2.78 -2.75 8.46
C VAL A 39 1.88 -1.64 8.98
N ALA A 40 2.22 -0.38 8.67
CA ALA A 40 1.39 0.77 9.00
C ALA A 40 -0.05 0.65 8.43
N ARG A 41 -0.21 0.03 7.24
CA ARG A 41 -1.48 -0.04 6.49
C ARG A 41 -2.65 -0.65 7.27
N PHE A 42 -2.37 -1.62 8.14
CA PHE A 42 -3.37 -2.31 8.98
C PHE A 42 -3.25 -1.95 10.47
N SER A 43 -2.43 -0.96 10.80
CA SER A 43 -2.21 -0.50 12.18
C SER A 43 -3.13 0.67 12.55
N SER A 44 -3.33 0.88 13.85
CA SER A 44 -4.02 2.05 14.41
C SER A 44 -3.27 2.65 15.60
N GLY A 45 -3.67 3.85 16.04
CA GLY A 45 -3.11 4.50 17.24
C GLY A 45 -1.60 4.80 17.17
N GLU A 46 -0.92 4.63 18.30
CA GLU A 46 0.53 4.87 18.44
C GLU A 46 1.36 3.92 17.56
N ILE A 47 0.93 2.65 17.45
CA ILE A 47 1.59 1.65 16.59
C ILE A 47 1.58 2.12 15.13
N HIS A 48 0.44 2.60 14.65
CA HIS A 48 0.34 3.20 13.31
C HIS A 48 1.28 4.39 13.19
N THR A 49 1.27 5.30 14.15
CA THR A 49 2.09 6.53 14.12
C THR A 49 3.58 6.19 13.97
N ARG A 50 4.08 5.23 14.76
CA ARG A 50 5.47 4.75 14.68
C ARG A 50 5.79 4.12 13.33
N ARG A 51 4.99 3.16 12.87
CA ARG A 51 5.21 2.47 11.59
C ARG A 51 5.07 3.40 10.39
N ARG A 52 4.18 4.38 10.50
CA ARG A 52 4.00 5.42 9.49
C ARG A 52 5.24 6.31 9.39
N ALA A 53 5.83 6.69 10.51
CA ALA A 53 7.08 7.45 10.53
C ALA A 53 8.23 6.69 9.84
N LEU A 54 8.31 5.36 10.00
CA LEU A 54 9.28 4.54 9.24
C LEU A 54 9.05 4.67 7.72
N VAL A 55 7.80 4.49 7.27
CA VAL A 55 7.43 4.61 5.85
C VAL A 55 7.74 6.01 5.29
N GLU A 56 7.41 7.06 6.05
CA GLU A 56 7.68 8.44 5.63
C GLU A 56 9.18 8.76 5.60
N SER A 57 9.96 8.22 6.55
CA SER A 57 11.42 8.35 6.55
C SER A 57 12.05 7.68 5.33
N GLU A 58 11.60 6.48 4.97
CA GLU A 58 12.05 5.79 3.75
C GLU A 58 11.71 6.63 2.51
N LEU A 59 10.46 7.05 2.37
CA LEU A 59 10.01 7.85 1.22
C LEU A 59 10.73 9.21 1.13
N ALA A 60 11.07 9.84 2.25
CA ALA A 60 11.84 11.09 2.27
C ALA A 60 13.25 10.92 1.70
N GLY A 61 13.84 9.71 1.80
CA GLY A 61 15.12 9.38 1.17
C GLY A 61 15.03 9.09 -0.32
N LEU A 62 13.83 8.89 -0.86
CA LEU A 62 13.59 8.54 -2.26
C LEU A 62 13.09 9.77 -3.04
N ASP A 63 13.92 10.31 -3.94
CA ASP A 63 13.54 11.44 -4.80
C ASP A 63 12.55 10.99 -5.90
N PRO A 64 11.29 11.48 -5.89
CA PRO A 64 10.30 11.09 -6.90
C PRO A 64 10.75 11.36 -8.33
N ALA A 65 11.46 12.46 -8.60
CA ALA A 65 11.89 12.80 -9.96
C ALA A 65 12.89 11.77 -10.49
N ARG A 66 13.86 11.36 -9.66
CA ARG A 66 14.82 10.31 -10.01
C ARG A 66 14.15 8.96 -10.24
N LEU A 67 13.16 8.60 -9.42
CA LEU A 67 12.39 7.37 -9.63
C LEU A 67 11.64 7.41 -10.96
N GLY A 68 11.05 8.55 -11.33
CA GLY A 68 10.41 8.71 -12.64
C GLY A 68 11.39 8.57 -13.81
N GLU A 69 12.59 9.14 -13.69
CA GLU A 69 13.64 8.98 -14.71
C GLU A 69 14.14 7.54 -14.84
N GLN A 70 14.24 6.80 -13.73
CA GLN A 70 14.58 5.38 -13.73
C GLN A 70 13.46 4.55 -14.35
N ALA A 71 12.20 4.84 -14.01
CA ALA A 71 11.03 4.19 -14.59
C ALA A 71 10.98 4.33 -16.12
N ALA A 72 11.27 5.52 -16.65
CA ALA A 72 11.32 5.78 -18.09
C ALA A 72 12.43 5.01 -18.85
N LYS A 73 13.45 4.53 -18.13
CA LYS A 73 14.56 3.75 -18.69
C LYS A 73 14.42 2.25 -18.43
N SER A 74 13.45 1.85 -17.63
CA SER A 74 13.27 0.46 -17.23
C SER A 74 12.89 -0.41 -18.42
N THR A 75 13.46 -1.60 -18.48
CA THR A 75 13.17 -2.62 -19.50
C THR A 75 12.28 -3.75 -18.97
N VAL A 76 11.87 -3.67 -17.69
CA VAL A 76 10.89 -4.58 -17.10
C VAL A 76 9.53 -4.32 -17.73
N GLU A 77 8.65 -5.33 -17.73
CA GLU A 77 7.26 -5.17 -18.14
C GLU A 77 6.63 -3.95 -17.43
N GLN A 78 5.99 -3.08 -18.21
CA GLN A 78 5.52 -1.75 -17.78
C GLN A 78 4.72 -1.78 -16.46
N THR A 79 3.83 -2.76 -16.32
CA THR A 79 3.00 -3.01 -15.12
C THR A 79 3.82 -3.14 -13.84
N TYR A 80 5.04 -3.69 -13.93
CA TYR A 80 5.90 -3.97 -12.77
C TYR A 80 7.09 -3.01 -12.64
N VAL A 81 7.23 -2.04 -13.54
CA VAL A 81 8.26 -0.99 -13.45
C VAL A 81 8.27 -0.28 -12.09
N PRO A 82 7.12 0.11 -11.49
CA PRO A 82 7.11 0.74 -10.18
C PRO A 82 7.76 -0.13 -9.08
N VAL A 83 7.48 -1.42 -9.09
CA VAL A 83 8.06 -2.37 -8.12
C VAL A 83 9.56 -2.54 -8.36
N ALA A 84 9.97 -2.68 -9.63
CA ALA A 84 11.37 -2.86 -9.98
C ALA A 84 12.23 -1.66 -9.54
N VAL A 85 11.77 -0.45 -9.85
CA VAL A 85 12.48 0.79 -9.51
C VAL A 85 12.52 1.02 -8.00
N LEU A 86 11.42 0.80 -7.29
CA LEU A 86 11.40 0.91 -5.83
C LEU A 86 12.27 -0.15 -5.16
N ALA A 87 12.29 -1.39 -5.67
CA ALA A 87 13.14 -2.46 -5.13
C ALA A 87 14.63 -2.09 -5.24
N GLU A 88 15.05 -1.58 -6.41
CA GLU A 88 16.42 -1.10 -6.62
C GLU A 88 16.75 0.06 -5.68
N ALA A 89 15.85 1.03 -5.56
CA ALA A 89 16.04 2.20 -4.70
C ALA A 89 16.09 1.84 -3.19
N LEU A 90 15.45 0.73 -2.78
CA LEU A 90 15.54 0.16 -1.44
C LEU A 90 16.75 -0.77 -1.25
N GLY A 91 17.63 -0.88 -2.25
CA GLY A 91 18.89 -1.63 -2.16
C GLY A 91 18.78 -3.12 -2.51
N ILE A 92 17.65 -3.59 -3.01
CA ILE A 92 17.50 -4.98 -3.47
C ILE A 92 18.32 -5.17 -4.75
N LYS A 93 19.12 -6.24 -4.81
CA LYS A 93 19.99 -6.54 -5.95
C LYS A 93 19.32 -7.39 -7.03
N ASP A 94 18.56 -8.40 -6.63
CA ASP A 94 17.86 -9.29 -7.56
C ASP A 94 16.45 -8.76 -7.84
N ILE A 95 16.36 -7.80 -8.76
CA ILE A 95 15.13 -7.07 -9.06
C ILE A 95 14.04 -7.97 -9.64
N LEU A 96 14.39 -8.90 -10.54
CA LEU A 96 13.40 -9.79 -11.15
C LEU A 96 12.80 -10.75 -10.13
N ALA A 97 13.62 -11.26 -9.21
CA ALA A 97 13.14 -12.09 -8.13
C ALA A 97 12.25 -11.32 -7.13
N ALA A 98 12.58 -10.05 -6.86
CA ALA A 98 11.76 -9.18 -6.02
C ALA A 98 10.40 -8.89 -6.65
N VAL A 99 10.36 -8.55 -7.95
CA VAL A 99 9.11 -8.35 -8.70
C VAL A 99 8.23 -9.60 -8.65
N ALA A 100 8.81 -10.78 -8.88
CA ALA A 100 8.07 -12.03 -8.83
C ALA A 100 7.48 -12.30 -7.43
N ALA A 101 8.26 -12.08 -6.36
CA ALA A 101 7.79 -12.28 -5.00
C ALA A 101 6.69 -11.26 -4.61
N VAL A 102 6.89 -9.97 -4.92
CA VAL A 102 5.90 -8.91 -4.66
C VAL A 102 4.58 -9.21 -5.36
N ARG A 103 4.61 -9.70 -6.61
CA ARG A 103 3.41 -10.10 -7.35
C ARG A 103 2.60 -11.18 -6.64
N GLU A 104 3.27 -12.20 -6.07
CA GLU A 104 2.59 -13.25 -5.31
C GLU A 104 2.00 -12.72 -4.00
N VAL A 105 2.74 -11.87 -3.29
CA VAL A 105 2.25 -11.25 -2.05
C VAL A 105 1.07 -10.31 -2.32
N ALA A 106 1.11 -9.53 -3.40
CA ALA A 106 0.05 -8.57 -3.77
C ALA A 106 -1.32 -9.24 -3.93
N LYS A 107 -1.40 -10.42 -4.56
CA LYS A 107 -2.65 -11.20 -4.74
C LYS A 107 -3.36 -11.48 -3.42
N ALA A 108 -2.57 -11.70 -2.37
CA ALA A 108 -3.07 -12.00 -1.04
C ALA A 108 -3.03 -10.78 -0.12
N TYR A 109 -2.50 -9.64 -0.51
CA TYR A 109 -2.24 -8.52 0.42
C TYR A 109 -3.51 -7.92 0.99
N GLN A 110 -4.51 -7.72 0.12
CA GLN A 110 -5.83 -7.22 0.47
C GLN A 110 -6.85 -8.36 0.36
N GLY A 111 -7.30 -8.93 1.49
CA GLY A 111 -8.47 -9.83 1.50
C GLY A 111 -8.21 -11.24 2.02
N VAL A 112 -8.98 -12.20 1.53
CA VAL A 112 -8.90 -13.62 1.91
C VAL A 112 -8.06 -14.35 0.87
N TYR A 113 -7.30 -15.35 1.31
CA TYR A 113 -6.52 -16.24 0.45
C TYR A 113 -6.73 -17.67 0.93
N ASP A 114 -6.69 -18.63 0.00
CA ASP A 114 -6.78 -20.06 0.32
C ASP A 114 -5.41 -20.61 0.74
N THR A 115 -4.35 -20.19 0.02
CA THR A 115 -2.96 -20.57 0.30
C THR A 115 -2.14 -19.32 0.64
N PRO A 116 -1.48 -19.25 1.81
CA PRO A 116 -0.68 -18.09 2.17
C PRO A 116 0.58 -17.99 1.30
N PRO A 117 0.96 -16.78 0.81
CA PRO A 117 2.16 -16.59 0.00
C PRO A 117 3.45 -16.50 0.87
N ASP A 118 3.54 -17.29 1.94
CA ASP A 118 4.61 -17.15 2.95
C ASP A 118 6.01 -17.31 2.33
N ALA A 119 6.19 -18.24 1.37
CA ALA A 119 7.47 -18.40 0.68
C ALA A 119 7.92 -17.11 -0.06
N ALA A 120 6.97 -16.34 -0.60
CA ALA A 120 7.27 -15.07 -1.25
C ALA A 120 7.58 -13.97 -0.23
N VAL A 121 6.88 -13.96 0.91
CA VAL A 121 7.16 -13.02 2.01
C VAL A 121 8.55 -13.30 2.61
N THR A 122 8.89 -14.56 2.93
CA THR A 122 10.23 -14.96 3.39
C THR A 122 11.31 -14.51 2.41
N LYS A 123 11.12 -14.73 1.11
CA LYS A 123 12.09 -14.31 0.10
C LYS A 123 12.34 -12.80 0.10
N LEU A 124 11.31 -11.99 0.34
CA LEU A 124 11.45 -10.53 0.44
C LEU A 124 12.13 -10.10 1.74
N VAL A 125 11.92 -10.83 2.84
CA VAL A 125 12.64 -10.61 4.09
C VAL A 125 14.14 -10.83 3.85
N ASP A 126 14.53 -11.98 3.29
CA ASP A 126 15.93 -12.32 3.01
C ASP A 126 16.63 -11.28 2.11
N MET A 127 15.90 -10.65 1.20
CA MET A 127 16.42 -9.59 0.30
C MET A 127 16.65 -8.25 0.98
N LEU A 128 16.01 -8.01 2.12
CA LEU A 128 16.02 -6.73 2.85
C LEU A 128 16.75 -6.82 4.20
N GLU A 129 17.23 -8.00 4.59
CA GLU A 129 18.11 -8.20 5.73
C GLU A 129 19.46 -7.46 5.56
N PRO A 130 20.14 -7.07 6.67
CA PRO A 130 19.91 -7.45 8.07
C PRO A 130 19.09 -6.44 8.91
N ASP A 131 18.18 -5.68 8.28
CA ASP A 131 17.42 -4.65 9.00
C ASP A 131 16.42 -5.22 10.03
N ASP A 132 15.98 -4.36 10.95
CA ASP A 132 14.95 -4.69 11.94
C ASP A 132 13.67 -5.23 11.26
N PRO A 133 13.06 -6.33 11.76
CA PRO A 133 11.91 -6.95 11.12
C PRO A 133 10.73 -5.99 10.87
N GLU A 134 10.49 -5.00 11.74
CA GLU A 134 9.41 -4.04 11.52
C GLU A 134 9.74 -3.05 10.39
N VAL A 135 11.01 -2.65 10.26
CA VAL A 135 11.50 -1.86 9.12
C VAL A 135 11.32 -2.66 7.83
N VAL A 136 11.78 -3.92 7.82
CA VAL A 136 11.64 -4.84 6.68
C VAL A 136 10.18 -4.98 6.28
N ALA A 137 9.27 -5.22 7.23
CA ALA A 137 7.84 -5.34 6.94
C ALA A 137 7.28 -4.09 6.26
N ASN A 138 7.65 -2.89 6.72
CA ASN A 138 7.16 -1.63 6.13
C ASN A 138 7.77 -1.34 4.75
N ARG A 139 9.01 -1.76 4.47
CA ARG A 139 9.59 -1.74 3.11
C ARG A 139 8.89 -2.72 2.16
N ILE A 140 8.60 -3.94 2.61
CA ILE A 140 7.75 -4.87 1.84
C ILE A 140 6.38 -4.24 1.59
N GLY A 141 5.80 -3.58 2.60
CA GLY A 141 4.55 -2.85 2.48
C GLY A 141 4.58 -1.73 1.44
N LEU A 142 5.72 -1.03 1.27
CA LEU A 142 5.93 -0.04 0.20
C LEU A 142 5.89 -0.69 -1.18
N LEU A 143 6.65 -1.77 -1.38
CA LEU A 143 6.71 -2.50 -2.66
C LEU A 143 5.35 -3.06 -3.07
N VAL A 144 4.67 -3.73 -2.14
CA VAL A 144 3.37 -4.38 -2.43
C VAL A 144 2.27 -3.36 -2.69
N GLN A 145 2.24 -2.25 -1.95
CA GLN A 145 1.24 -1.19 -2.19
C GLN A 145 1.52 -0.40 -3.47
N ALA A 146 2.77 -0.37 -3.95
CA ALA A 146 3.11 0.22 -5.23
C ALA A 146 2.79 -0.67 -6.44
N CYS A 147 2.58 -1.97 -6.25
CA CYS A 147 2.35 -2.95 -7.31
C CYS A 147 1.06 -2.66 -8.10
N ASP A 148 -0.08 -3.15 -7.61
CA ASP A 148 -1.33 -3.09 -8.38
C ASP A 148 -1.87 -1.66 -8.50
N ALA A 149 -1.67 -0.82 -7.47
CA ALA A 149 -2.17 0.55 -7.48
C ALA A 149 -1.45 1.42 -8.52
N THR A 150 -0.12 1.32 -8.62
CA THR A 150 0.63 2.13 -9.62
C THR A 150 0.48 1.54 -11.01
N ALA A 151 0.36 0.21 -11.15
CA ALA A 151 -0.02 -0.43 -12.40
C ALA A 151 -1.36 0.11 -12.94
N ALA A 152 -2.36 0.26 -12.06
CA ALA A 152 -3.64 0.87 -12.43
C ALA A 152 -3.48 2.33 -12.88
N LEU A 153 -2.65 3.14 -12.19
CA LEU A 153 -2.35 4.52 -12.60
C LEU A 153 -1.66 4.61 -13.96
N ILE A 154 -0.76 3.67 -14.27
CA ILE A 154 -0.08 3.61 -15.57
C ILE A 154 -1.11 3.37 -16.68
N LYS A 155 -2.04 2.44 -16.47
CA LYS A 155 -3.02 2.03 -17.46
C LYS A 155 -4.14 3.07 -17.64
N GLU A 156 -4.66 3.62 -16.55
CA GLU A 156 -5.85 4.46 -16.50
C GLU A 156 -5.60 5.66 -15.56
N PRO A 157 -4.81 6.67 -15.96
CA PRO A 157 -4.33 7.74 -15.08
C PRO A 157 -5.44 8.63 -14.50
N ASP A 158 -6.57 8.73 -15.21
CA ASP A 158 -7.74 9.51 -14.78
C ASP A 158 -8.68 8.73 -13.86
N GLN A 159 -8.40 7.43 -13.61
CA GLN A 159 -9.20 6.58 -12.75
C GLN A 159 -8.52 6.37 -11.38
N PRO A 160 -9.30 6.30 -10.28
CA PRO A 160 -8.74 6.03 -8.97
C PRO A 160 -8.17 4.59 -8.93
N PRO A 161 -6.89 4.41 -8.61
CA PRO A 161 -6.24 3.10 -8.65
C PRO A 161 -6.73 2.15 -7.54
N VAL A 162 -7.23 2.74 -6.44
CA VAL A 162 -7.84 2.01 -5.34
C VAL A 162 -9.24 2.58 -5.14
N ARG A 163 -10.24 1.77 -5.51
CA ARG A 163 -11.63 2.19 -5.43
C ARG A 163 -12.26 1.99 -4.05
N PHE A 164 -11.83 0.96 -3.32
CA PHE A 164 -12.48 0.59 -2.06
C PHE A 164 -11.50 0.47 -0.91
N THR A 165 -11.94 0.87 0.28
CA THR A 165 -11.25 0.54 1.53
C THR A 165 -12.26 0.04 2.56
N ARG A 166 -11.78 -0.59 3.64
CA ARG A 166 -12.61 -1.04 4.75
C ARG A 166 -12.26 -0.27 6.01
N ARG A 167 -13.26 0.01 6.83
CA ARG A 167 -13.10 0.56 8.17
C ARG A 167 -13.99 -0.20 9.14
N GLN A 168 -13.53 -0.36 10.38
CA GLN A 168 -14.28 -0.94 11.47
C GLN A 168 -14.61 0.15 12.49
N ALA A 169 -15.87 0.26 12.89
CA ALA A 169 -16.29 1.15 13.96
C ALA A 169 -15.81 0.60 15.33
N LEU A 170 -15.15 1.41 16.13
CA LEU A 170 -14.70 1.02 17.49
C LEU A 170 -15.80 1.15 18.54
N VAL A 171 -16.76 2.04 18.29
CA VAL A 171 -17.93 2.31 19.13
C VAL A 171 -19.14 2.48 18.23
N ASP A 172 -20.34 2.56 18.79
CA ASP A 172 -21.51 2.98 18.02
C ASP A 172 -21.29 4.43 17.53
N VAL A 173 -21.38 4.65 16.23
CA VAL A 173 -21.18 5.97 15.62
C VAL A 173 -22.37 6.32 14.74
N GLN A 174 -22.93 7.51 14.95
CA GLN A 174 -23.91 8.09 14.04
C GLN A 174 -23.18 8.69 12.83
N VAL A 175 -23.55 8.26 11.62
CA VAL A 175 -23.13 8.83 10.35
C VAL A 175 -24.39 9.19 9.58
N ASP A 176 -24.65 10.48 9.43
CA ASP A 176 -25.92 11.03 8.96
C ASP A 176 -27.11 10.42 9.71
N ASP A 177 -28.08 9.86 9.00
CA ASP A 177 -29.28 9.27 9.58
C ASP A 177 -29.09 7.81 10.05
N ASN A 178 -27.89 7.23 9.85
CA ASN A 178 -27.61 5.83 10.19
C ASN A 178 -26.73 5.70 11.43
N THR A 179 -27.10 4.79 12.34
CA THR A 179 -26.20 4.33 13.39
C THR A 179 -25.39 3.14 12.87
N ILE A 180 -24.06 3.26 12.90
CA ILE A 180 -23.14 2.15 12.62
C ILE A 180 -22.70 1.55 13.96
N PRO A 181 -23.10 0.30 14.29
CA PRO A 181 -22.75 -0.32 15.56
C PRO A 181 -21.25 -0.62 15.69
N ALA A 182 -20.75 -0.64 16.92
CA ALA A 182 -19.40 -1.06 17.25
C ALA A 182 -19.07 -2.44 16.65
N GLY A 183 -17.85 -2.60 16.16
CA GLY A 183 -17.37 -3.80 15.50
C GLY A 183 -17.80 -3.96 14.03
N THR A 184 -18.73 -3.14 13.53
CA THR A 184 -19.20 -3.21 12.15
C THR A 184 -18.09 -2.82 11.18
N ILE A 185 -17.81 -3.69 10.20
CA ILE A 185 -16.94 -3.37 9.07
C ILE A 185 -17.78 -2.75 7.94
N VAL A 186 -17.48 -1.48 7.64
CA VAL A 186 -18.01 -0.76 6.49
C VAL A 186 -17.00 -0.79 5.35
N ARG A 187 -17.52 -0.91 4.13
CA ARG A 187 -16.76 -0.80 2.89
C ARG A 187 -17.07 0.55 2.26
N LEU A 188 -16.03 1.33 2.02
CA LEU A 188 -16.13 2.71 1.53
C LEU A 188 -15.69 2.77 0.07
N ASP A 189 -16.49 3.37 -0.81
CA ASP A 189 -16.04 3.78 -2.14
C ASP A 189 -15.24 5.07 -2.02
N ILE A 190 -13.91 4.97 -2.17
CA ILE A 190 -12.96 6.07 -2.06
C ILE A 190 -12.53 6.60 -3.43
N SER A 191 -13.34 6.39 -4.49
CA SER A 191 -13.03 6.89 -5.83
C SER A 191 -12.75 8.40 -5.87
N ALA A 192 -13.44 9.18 -5.03
CA ALA A 192 -13.24 10.62 -4.89
C ALA A 192 -12.00 11.00 -4.06
N LEU A 193 -11.35 10.03 -3.41
CA LEU A 193 -10.20 10.17 -2.51
C LEU A 193 -9.08 9.16 -2.89
N PRO A 194 -8.59 9.16 -4.15
CA PRO A 194 -7.67 8.12 -4.65
C PRO A 194 -6.36 8.02 -3.88
N PHE A 195 -5.97 9.11 -3.20
CA PHE A 195 -4.78 9.19 -2.36
C PHE A 195 -5.12 9.40 -0.88
N GLY A 196 -6.30 8.94 -0.43
CA GLY A 196 -6.77 9.14 0.94
C GLY A 196 -7.35 10.54 1.19
N GLY A 197 -7.95 10.73 2.36
CA GLY A 197 -8.47 12.03 2.82
C GLY A 197 -7.46 12.79 3.67
N ASP A 198 -7.77 14.05 4.00
CA ASP A 198 -6.85 14.99 4.66
C ASP A 198 -6.27 14.51 5.99
N ALA A 199 -7.04 13.72 6.75
CA ALA A 199 -6.56 13.14 8.01
C ALA A 199 -5.46 12.09 7.82
N ARG A 200 -5.44 11.41 6.66
CA ARG A 200 -4.51 10.31 6.34
C ARG A 200 -4.17 10.33 4.84
N PRO A 201 -3.45 11.35 4.35
CA PRO A 201 -3.03 11.38 2.96
C PRO A 201 -2.05 10.25 2.66
N CYS A 202 -2.07 9.77 1.43
CA CYS A 202 -1.10 8.80 0.93
C CYS A 202 0.30 9.42 0.96
N PRO A 203 1.27 8.84 1.68
CA PRO A 203 2.61 9.42 1.80
C PRO A 203 3.38 9.29 0.49
N GLY A 204 3.13 8.21 -0.26
CA GLY A 204 3.77 7.91 -1.53
C GLY A 204 3.05 8.52 -2.73
N ARG A 205 2.16 9.51 -2.55
CA ARG A 205 1.43 10.12 -3.69
C ARG A 205 2.39 10.64 -4.76
N ALA A 206 3.40 11.41 -4.35
CA ALA A 206 4.37 11.98 -5.27
C ALA A 206 5.18 10.88 -5.99
N HIS A 207 5.64 9.86 -5.25
CA HIS A 207 6.39 8.73 -5.79
C HIS A 207 5.56 7.91 -6.78
N ALA A 208 4.31 7.58 -6.44
CA ALA A 208 3.42 6.81 -7.30
C ALA A 208 3.13 7.52 -8.63
N LEU A 209 2.88 8.83 -8.58
CA LEU A 209 2.66 9.64 -9.79
C LEU A 209 3.92 9.70 -10.66
N ALA A 210 5.09 9.98 -10.07
CA ALA A 210 6.34 10.06 -10.82
C ALA A 210 6.73 8.72 -11.46
N LEU A 211 6.56 7.60 -10.74
CA LEU A 211 6.77 6.25 -11.28
C LEU A 211 5.80 5.95 -12.43
N ALA A 212 4.52 6.29 -12.29
CA ALA A 212 3.52 6.07 -13.32
C ALA A 212 3.73 6.94 -14.57
N ASP A 213 4.12 8.21 -14.40
CA ASP A 213 4.48 9.10 -15.50
C ASP A 213 5.73 8.57 -16.24
N GLY A 214 6.77 8.20 -15.49
CA GLY A 214 8.01 7.65 -16.06
C GLY A 214 7.77 6.38 -16.85
N ALA A 215 7.05 5.40 -16.28
CA ALA A 215 6.78 4.12 -16.94
C ALA A 215 5.95 4.24 -18.23
N ARG A 216 5.19 5.33 -18.40
CA ARG A 216 4.42 5.60 -19.63
C ARG A 216 5.27 6.15 -20.77
N VAL A 217 6.47 6.66 -20.49
CA VAL A 217 7.39 7.13 -21.54
C VAL A 217 7.88 5.92 -22.32
N SER A 218 7.63 5.91 -23.64
CA SER A 218 8.16 4.85 -24.51
C SER A 218 9.70 4.95 -24.58
N PRO A 219 10.44 3.84 -24.45
CA PRO A 219 11.88 3.83 -24.65
C PRO A 219 12.18 4.14 -26.13
N GLY A 220 12.50 5.39 -26.45
CA GLY A 220 12.81 5.84 -27.82
C GLY A 220 12.39 7.27 -28.17
N THR A 221 11.67 7.99 -27.31
CA THR A 221 11.29 9.40 -27.54
C THR A 221 12.14 10.35 -26.69
N ARG A 222 13.42 10.52 -27.04
CA ARG A 222 14.21 11.73 -26.77
C ARG A 222 15.15 11.98 -27.93
#